data_AF-A0A443ZV74-F1
#
_entry.id   AF-A0A443ZV74-F1
#
_cell.length_a   1.000
_cell.length_b   1.000
_cell.length_c   1.000
_cell.angle_alpha   90.00
_cell.angle_beta   90.00
_cell.angle_gamma   90.00
#
_symmetry.space_group_name_H-M   'P 1'
#
loop_
_entity.id
_entity.type
_entity.pdbx_description
1 polymer ?
#
loop_
_entity_poly.entity_id
_entity_poly.type
_entity_poly.pdbx_seq_one_letter_code
_entity_poly.pdbx_strand_id
1 'polypeptide(L)'
;IRFNRVTRQVYLHRPRFAGGIAVLDWEQVIAQSVVGEEESANTGRQLLLFWDPAITGLPHLHLVFVGKTGDGTSDLVNLWEFIRRYMEEGPQSVPAPKKLLGKVPWPWQSAMVSLNFFRPLWRAGLRWQVACWVALASPGLAVHATGHWISLLLCWEPRWPRIIREAGLPGKPVPPLSTAADWPPLPMIESATKKPRRARKPHP
;
A
#
# COMPACT_ATOMS: atom_id res chain seq x y z
N ILE A 1 3.58 -5.65 -1.97
CA ILE A 1 4.59 -5.71 -0.90
C ILE A 1 4.69 -7.14 -0.38
N ARG A 2 5.88 -7.60 0.00
CA ARG A 2 6.12 -8.86 0.70
C ARG A 2 7.10 -8.61 1.84
N PHE A 3 6.78 -9.12 3.02
CA PHE A 3 7.65 -9.06 4.19
C PHE A 3 8.37 -10.40 4.35
N ASN A 4 9.65 -10.35 4.73
CA ASN A 4 10.42 -11.54 5.10
C ASN A 4 11.10 -11.30 6.44
N ARG A 5 10.52 -11.89 7.49
CA ARG A 5 11.04 -11.84 8.85
C ARG A 5 12.46 -12.39 8.95
N VAL A 6 12.72 -13.55 8.34
CA VAL A 6 13.98 -14.28 8.54
C VAL A 6 15.16 -13.46 8.02
N THR A 7 14.99 -12.81 6.87
CA THR A 7 16.04 -11.95 6.28
C THR A 7 15.92 -10.49 6.73
N ARG A 8 14.90 -10.13 7.53
CA ARG A 8 14.51 -8.75 7.86
C ARG A 8 14.46 -7.82 6.64
N GLN A 9 13.86 -8.30 5.56
CA GLN A 9 13.72 -7.54 4.30
C GLN A 9 12.28 -7.33 3.90
N VAL A 10 12.04 -6.23 3.20
CA VAL A 10 10.76 -5.90 2.58
C VAL A 10 10.93 -5.76 1.08
N TYR A 11 10.10 -6.47 0.33
CA TYR A 11 10.13 -6.47 -1.13
C TYR A 11 8.96 -5.67 -1.68
N LEU A 12 9.25 -4.65 -2.49
CA LEU A 12 8.24 -3.85 -3.19
C LEU A 12 8.25 -4.19 -4.67
N HIS A 13 7.08 -4.53 -5.20
CA HIS A 13 6.92 -4.79 -6.62
C HIS A 13 6.81 -3.45 -7.36
N ARG A 14 7.71 -3.18 -8.30
CA ARG A 14 7.65 -1.99 -9.15
C ARG A 14 7.92 -2.37 -10.61
N PRO A 15 7.46 -1.53 -11.57
CA PRO A 15 7.76 -1.74 -12.98
C PRO A 15 9.27 -1.72 -13.25
N ARG A 16 9.70 -2.46 -14.28
CA ARG A 16 11.11 -2.53 -14.69
C ARG A 16 11.72 -1.17 -15.02
N PHE A 17 10.95 -0.28 -15.64
CA PHE A 17 11.42 1.08 -15.97
C PHE A 17 11.70 1.95 -14.74
N ALA A 18 11.22 1.55 -13.56
CA ALA A 18 11.42 2.27 -12.29
C ALA A 18 12.41 1.55 -11.36
N GLY A 19 13.37 0.81 -11.93
CA GLY A 19 14.37 0.03 -11.20
C GLY A 19 13.88 -1.35 -10.71
N GLY A 20 12.71 -1.81 -11.18
CA GLY A 20 12.20 -3.14 -10.85
C GLY A 20 11.92 -3.35 -9.36
N ILE A 21 12.00 -4.59 -8.89
CA ILE A 21 11.69 -4.92 -7.50
C ILE A 21 12.67 -4.21 -6.56
N ALA A 22 12.16 -3.44 -5.61
CA ALA A 22 12.99 -2.90 -4.53
C ALA A 22 13.12 -3.93 -3.42
N VAL A 23 14.35 -4.16 -2.97
CA VAL A 23 14.68 -4.95 -1.77
C VAL A 23 15.14 -3.96 -0.71
N LEU A 24 14.31 -3.76 0.31
CA LEU A 24 14.52 -2.74 1.34
C LEU A 24 14.80 -3.40 2.68
N ASP A 25 15.63 -2.74 3.49
CA ASP A 25 15.89 -3.15 4.87
C ASP A 25 14.65 -2.85 5.73
N TRP A 26 14.28 -3.79 6.60
CA TRP A 26 13.24 -3.58 7.59
C TRP A 26 13.62 -2.49 8.59
N GLU A 27 14.88 -2.36 8.98
CA GLU A 27 15.30 -1.34 9.98
C GLU A 27 15.06 0.10 9.51
N GLN A 28 14.96 0.30 8.20
CA GLN A 28 14.80 1.61 7.59
C GLN A 28 13.33 1.97 7.31
N VAL A 29 12.39 1.10 7.68
CA VAL A 29 10.96 1.35 7.47
C VAL A 29 10.47 2.42 8.45
N ILE A 30 9.70 3.37 7.93
CA ILE A 30 8.96 4.34 8.72
C ILE A 30 7.48 4.07 8.51
N ALA A 31 6.75 3.86 9.61
CA ALA A 31 5.30 3.86 9.60
C ALA A 31 4.78 5.28 9.82
N GLN A 32 3.67 5.62 9.16
CA GLN A 32 2.95 6.85 9.49
C GLN A 32 2.57 6.84 10.98
N SER A 33 3.06 7.82 11.72
CA SER A 33 2.65 8.03 13.10
C SER A 33 1.25 8.62 13.11
N VAL A 34 0.28 7.83 13.56
CA VAL A 34 -1.10 8.26 13.81
C VAL A 34 -1.48 8.10 15.29
N VAL A 35 -0.47 7.87 16.15
CA VAL A 35 -0.66 7.67 17.58
C VAL A 35 -1.09 8.98 18.22
N GLY A 36 -2.21 8.95 18.96
CA GLY A 36 -2.79 10.13 19.61
C GLY A 36 -3.74 10.94 18.72
N GLU A 37 -3.92 10.56 17.45
CA GLU A 37 -4.97 11.14 16.61
C GLU A 37 -6.35 10.61 17.00
N GLU A 38 -7.39 11.39 16.72
CA GLU A 38 -8.78 10.98 16.95
C GLU A 38 -9.15 9.73 16.13
N GLU A 39 -10.08 8.90 16.64
CA GLU A 39 -10.42 7.63 15.99
C GLU A 39 -10.99 7.81 14.58
N SER A 40 -11.73 8.90 14.34
CA SER A 40 -12.33 9.24 13.04
C SER A 40 -11.33 9.80 12.02
N ALA A 41 -10.17 10.31 12.47
CA ALA A 41 -9.22 11.03 11.61
C ALA A 41 -8.64 10.15 10.49
N ASN A 42 -8.57 8.83 10.72
CA ASN A 42 -8.02 7.86 9.78
C ASN A 42 -9.04 6.83 9.27
N THR A 43 -10.34 7.06 9.49
CA THR A 43 -11.38 6.23 8.88
C THR A 43 -11.26 6.25 7.35
N GLY A 44 -11.25 5.07 6.74
CA GLY A 44 -11.11 4.92 5.29
C GLY A 44 -9.67 4.98 4.77
N ARG A 45 -8.68 5.20 5.64
CA ARG A 45 -7.25 5.18 5.26
C ARG A 45 -6.64 3.80 5.41
N GLN A 46 -5.57 3.54 4.69
CA GLN A 46 -4.74 2.34 4.83
C GLN A 46 -3.46 2.69 5.59
N LEU A 47 -2.84 1.69 6.23
CA LEU A 47 -1.54 1.88 6.86
C LEU A 47 -0.51 2.29 5.80
N LEU A 48 0.15 3.42 6.04
CA LEU A 48 1.21 3.92 5.17
C LEU A 48 2.58 3.53 5.72
N LEU A 49 3.36 2.80 4.92
CA LEU A 49 4.77 2.55 5.18
C LEU A 49 5.61 3.29 4.14
N PHE A 50 6.74 3.84 4.56
CA PHE A 50 7.67 4.49 3.66
C PHE A 50 9.13 4.32 4.07
N TRP A 51 10.03 4.54 3.10
CA TRP A 51 11.47 4.51 3.27
C TRP A 51 12.06 5.81 2.74
N ASP A 52 12.63 6.61 3.64
CA ASP A 52 13.14 7.94 3.33
C ASP A 52 14.51 7.85 2.60
N PRO A 53 14.70 8.60 1.49
CA PRO A 53 15.99 8.72 0.81
C PRO A 53 17.16 9.09 1.73
N ALA A 54 16.92 9.96 2.73
CA ALA A 54 17.95 10.42 3.65
C ALA A 54 18.49 9.30 4.56
N ILE A 55 17.69 8.26 4.80
CA ILE A 55 18.06 7.10 5.62
C ILE A 55 18.58 5.97 4.74
N THR A 56 17.90 5.71 3.62
CA THR A 56 18.18 4.55 2.77
C THR A 56 19.32 4.79 1.77
N GLY A 57 19.64 6.05 1.46
CA GLY A 57 20.57 6.40 0.39
C GLY A 57 20.01 6.12 -1.01
N LEU A 58 18.72 5.79 -1.12
CA LEU A 58 18.05 5.53 -2.40
C LEU A 58 17.59 6.84 -3.05
N PRO A 59 17.50 6.91 -4.39
CA PRO A 59 17.21 8.16 -5.09
C PRO A 59 15.76 8.66 -4.93
N HIS A 60 14.84 7.83 -4.44
CA HIS A 60 13.42 8.17 -4.35
C HIS A 60 12.80 7.67 -3.04
N LEU A 61 11.79 8.40 -2.56
CA LEU A 61 10.92 7.96 -1.49
C LEU A 61 10.14 6.73 -1.94
N HIS A 62 10.24 5.64 -1.18
CA HIS A 62 9.38 4.48 -1.38
C HIS A 62 8.20 4.60 -0.44
N LEU A 63 6.99 4.56 -0.99
CA LEU A 63 5.75 4.69 -0.23
C LEU A 63 4.79 3.58 -0.66
N VAL A 64 4.14 2.94 0.31
CA VAL A 64 3.19 1.86 0.06
C VAL A 64 2.06 1.87 1.08
N PHE A 65 0.83 1.70 0.57
CA PHE A 65 -0.34 1.45 1.38
C PHE A 65 -0.48 -0.05 1.65
N VAL A 66 -0.68 -0.41 2.91
CA VAL A 66 -0.66 -1.78 3.41
C VAL A 66 -2.00 -2.13 4.05
N GLY A 67 -2.48 -3.34 3.75
CA GLY A 67 -3.67 -3.90 4.37
C GLY A 67 -4.98 -3.31 3.82
N LYS A 68 -6.05 -3.46 4.60
CA LYS A 68 -7.37 -2.93 4.27
C LYS A 68 -7.52 -1.50 4.78
N THR A 69 -8.51 -0.78 4.27
CA THR A 69 -8.94 0.49 4.86
C THR A 69 -9.42 0.26 6.29
N GLY A 70 -8.91 1.03 7.25
CA GLY A 70 -9.33 0.99 8.65
C GLY A 70 -10.72 1.61 8.83
N ASP A 71 -11.49 1.08 9.78
CA ASP A 71 -12.71 1.73 10.28
C ASP A 71 -12.35 2.91 11.22
N GLY A 72 -11.12 2.98 11.74
CA GLY A 72 -10.58 4.11 12.51
C GLY A 72 -9.07 4.05 12.76
N THR A 73 -8.54 5.02 13.52
CA THR A 73 -7.10 5.15 13.85
C THR A 73 -6.53 3.92 14.55
N SER A 74 -7.29 3.31 15.46
CA SER A 74 -6.86 2.11 16.18
C SER A 74 -6.54 0.93 15.24
N ASP A 75 -7.26 0.75 14.14
CA ASP A 75 -7.00 -0.31 13.16
C ASP A 75 -5.62 -0.16 12.50
N LEU A 76 -5.21 1.07 12.19
CA LEU A 76 -3.91 1.35 11.57
C LEU A 76 -2.77 1.11 12.54
N VAL A 77 -2.91 1.57 13.79
CA VAL A 77 -1.93 1.34 14.86
C VAL A 77 -1.79 -0.16 15.15
N ASN A 78 -2.92 -0.87 15.27
CA ASN A 78 -2.94 -2.31 15.52
C ASN A 78 -2.30 -3.10 14.37
N LEU A 79 -2.56 -2.71 13.11
CA LEU A 79 -1.94 -3.34 11.95
C LEU A 79 -0.42 -3.09 11.91
N TRP A 80 0.01 -1.87 12.22
CA TRP A 80 1.44 -1.56 12.32
C TRP A 80 2.12 -2.41 13.39
N GLU A 81 1.58 -2.42 14.61
CA GLU A 81 2.13 -3.20 15.72
C GLU A 81 2.14 -4.69 15.43
N PHE A 82 1.12 -5.21 14.74
CA PHE A 82 1.09 -6.59 14.29
C PHE A 82 2.26 -6.90 13.34
N ILE A 83 2.46 -6.08 12.31
CA ILE A 83 3.55 -6.27 11.34
C ILE A 83 4.90 -6.14 12.04
N ARG A 84 5.07 -5.12 12.88
CA ARG A 84 6.31 -4.84 13.62
C ARG A 84 6.70 -6.01 14.51
N ARG A 85 5.80 -6.46 15.40
CA ARG A 85 6.06 -7.59 16.30
C ARG A 85 6.31 -8.89 15.55
N TYR A 86 5.58 -9.13 14.46
CA TYR A 86 5.82 -10.31 13.62
C TYR A 86 7.22 -10.28 12.98
N MET A 87 7.66 -9.12 12.51
CA MET A 87 8.98 -8.94 11.88
C MET A 87 10.13 -8.96 12.89
N GLU A 88 9.93 -8.42 14.09
CA GLU A 88 10.97 -8.25 15.10
C GLU A 88 11.09 -9.45 16.04
N GLU A 89 9.96 -9.89 16.61
CA GLU A 89 9.91 -10.88 17.67
C GLU A 89 9.53 -12.25 17.09
N GLY A 90 8.54 -12.28 16.19
CA GLY A 90 8.19 -13.45 15.39
C GLY A 90 6.72 -13.87 15.44
N PRO A 91 6.39 -15.03 14.88
CA PRO A 91 4.99 -15.44 14.75
C PRO A 91 4.30 -15.71 16.10
N GLN A 92 5.07 -15.98 17.16
CA GLN A 92 4.51 -16.25 18.50
C GLN A 92 4.14 -14.97 19.27
N SER A 93 4.63 -13.79 18.86
CA SER A 93 4.32 -12.52 19.52
C SER A 93 3.02 -11.87 19.03
N VAL A 94 2.36 -12.47 18.05
CA VAL A 94 1.14 -11.94 17.44
C VAL A 94 0.03 -13.00 17.37
N PRO A 95 -1.24 -12.59 17.42
CA PRO A 95 -2.35 -13.53 17.29
C PRO A 95 -2.34 -14.18 15.90
N ALA A 96 -2.53 -15.50 15.86
CA ALA A 96 -2.62 -16.22 14.59
C ALA A 96 -3.82 -15.70 13.75
N PRO A 97 -3.64 -15.46 12.44
CA PRO A 97 -4.70 -14.95 11.60
C PRO A 97 -5.85 -15.96 11.50
N LYS A 98 -7.05 -15.54 11.93
CA LYS A 98 -8.25 -16.40 11.92
C LYS A 98 -8.72 -16.78 10.51
N LYS A 99 -8.39 -15.95 9.52
CA LYS A 99 -8.81 -16.14 8.12
C LYS A 99 -7.66 -15.77 7.20
N LEU A 100 -7.27 -16.72 6.34
CA LEU A 100 -6.38 -16.44 5.22
C LEU A 100 -7.24 -16.04 4.04
N LEU A 101 -6.92 -14.90 3.42
CA LEU A 101 -7.57 -14.48 2.19
C LEU A 101 -7.13 -15.42 1.07
N GLY A 102 -8.10 -16.08 0.44
CA GLY A 102 -7.86 -16.85 -0.77
C GLY A 102 -7.42 -15.93 -1.92
N LYS A 103 -6.65 -16.49 -2.85
CA LYS A 103 -6.19 -15.77 -4.04
C LYS A 103 -7.24 -15.63 -5.14
N VAL A 104 -8.31 -16.42 -5.05
CA VAL A 104 -9.39 -16.44 -6.03
C VAL A 104 -10.34 -15.28 -5.74
N PRO A 105 -10.57 -14.36 -6.70
CA PRO A 105 -11.50 -13.26 -6.53
C PRO A 105 -12.93 -13.78 -6.61
N TRP A 106 -13.53 -14.06 -5.46
CA TRP A 106 -14.91 -14.54 -5.39
C TRP A 106 -15.87 -13.40 -5.75
N PRO A 107 -16.85 -13.60 -6.65
CA PRO A 107 -17.76 -12.54 -7.11
C PRO A 107 -18.53 -11.86 -5.96
N TRP A 108 -18.83 -12.64 -4.91
CA TRP A 108 -19.48 -12.13 -3.70
C TRP A 108 -18.68 -11.03 -2.99
N GLN A 109 -17.35 -11.04 -3.07
CA GLN A 109 -16.51 -10.00 -2.50
C GLN A 109 -16.73 -8.66 -3.22
N SER A 110 -16.86 -8.66 -4.54
CA SER A 110 -17.14 -7.45 -5.34
C SER A 110 -18.54 -6.87 -5.03
N ALA A 111 -19.53 -7.74 -4.83
CA ALA A 111 -20.86 -7.32 -4.38
C ALA A 111 -20.81 -6.71 -2.97
N MET A 112 -20.12 -7.38 -2.02
CA MET A 112 -19.94 -6.88 -0.66
C MET A 112 -19.20 -5.55 -0.59
N VAL A 113 -18.19 -5.32 -1.43
CA VAL A 113 -17.49 -4.02 -1.50
C VAL A 113 -18.48 -2.90 -1.85
N SER A 114 -19.34 -3.14 -2.83
CA SER A 114 -20.35 -2.15 -3.25
C SER A 114 -21.39 -1.89 -2.15
N LEU A 115 -21.77 -2.93 -1.38
CA LEU A 115 -22.69 -2.80 -0.25
C LEU A 115 -22.03 -2.18 1.00
N ASN A 116 -20.73 -2.38 1.20
CA ASN A 116 -19.98 -1.82 2.32
C ASN A 116 -19.96 -0.29 2.32
N PHE A 117 -20.16 0.33 1.16
CA PHE A 117 -20.38 1.77 1.04
C PHE A 117 -21.51 2.28 1.96
N PHE A 118 -22.57 1.50 2.12
CA PHE A 118 -23.71 1.84 2.97
C PHE A 118 -23.54 1.42 4.44
N ARG A 119 -22.46 0.72 4.79
CA ARG A 119 -22.23 0.20 6.14
C ARG A 119 -22.19 1.29 7.22
N PRO A 120 -21.62 2.49 7.01
CA PRO A 120 -21.69 3.58 7.99
C PRO A 120 -23.13 4.06 8.23
N LEU A 121 -23.92 4.24 7.17
CA LEU A 121 -25.32 4.68 7.25
C LEU A 121 -26.21 3.63 7.92
N TRP A 122 -25.96 2.34 7.64
CA TRP A 122 -26.65 1.24 8.31
C TRP A 122 -26.36 1.23 9.82
N ARG A 123 -25.10 1.46 10.22
CA ARG A 123 -24.69 1.58 11.63
C ARG A 123 -25.31 2.80 12.31
N ALA A 124 -25.54 3.89 11.57
CA ALA A 124 -26.22 5.10 12.05
C ALA A 124 -27.76 4.95 12.20
N GLY A 125 -28.33 3.78 11.89
CA GLY A 125 -29.75 3.49 12.11
C GLY A 125 -30.66 3.73 10.90
N LEU A 126 -30.15 4.21 9.76
CA LEU A 126 -30.92 4.50 8.55
C LEU A 126 -31.25 3.24 7.73
N ARG A 127 -31.64 2.14 8.39
CA ARG A 127 -31.74 0.82 7.76
C ARG A 127 -32.76 0.78 6.63
N TRP A 128 -33.93 1.39 6.82
CA TRP A 128 -35.00 1.43 5.81
C TRP A 128 -34.59 2.28 4.60
N GLN A 129 -34.03 3.47 4.83
CA GLN A 129 -33.57 4.34 3.75
C GLN A 129 -32.47 3.65 2.93
N VAL A 130 -31.51 3.02 3.60
CA VAL A 130 -30.46 2.22 2.94
C VAL A 130 -31.07 1.09 2.10
N ALA A 131 -32.06 0.36 2.62
CA ALA A 131 -32.74 -0.69 1.85
C ALA A 131 -33.39 -0.12 0.58
N CYS A 132 -34.09 1.01 0.68
CA CYS A 132 -34.68 1.68 -0.48
C CYS A 132 -33.63 2.15 -1.49
N TRP A 133 -32.54 2.78 -1.05
CA TRP A 133 -31.46 3.23 -1.93
C TRP A 133 -30.74 2.08 -2.62
N VAL A 134 -30.46 0.99 -1.89
CA VAL A 134 -29.85 -0.22 -2.46
C VAL A 134 -30.78 -0.87 -3.47
N ALA A 135 -32.08 -0.95 -3.20
CA ALA A 135 -33.05 -1.49 -4.15
C ALA A 135 -33.10 -0.65 -5.44
N LEU A 136 -33.17 0.67 -5.30
CA LEU A 136 -33.20 1.61 -6.43
C LEU A 136 -31.91 1.56 -7.26
N ALA A 137 -30.75 1.53 -6.60
CA ALA A 137 -29.44 1.50 -7.27
C ALA A 137 -29.00 0.07 -7.68
N SER A 138 -29.79 -0.96 -7.38
CA SER A 138 -29.39 -2.36 -7.58
C SER A 138 -28.90 -2.71 -9.00
N PRO A 139 -29.49 -2.18 -10.09
CA PRO A 139 -28.97 -2.48 -11.43
C PRO A 139 -27.57 -1.89 -11.64
N GLY A 140 -27.34 -0.67 -11.18
CA GLY A 140 -26.03 -0.01 -11.27
C GLY A 140 -24.99 -0.69 -10.39
N LEU A 141 -25.36 -1.07 -9.16
CA LEU A 141 -24.49 -1.82 -8.25
C LEU A 141 -24.12 -3.19 -8.84
N ALA A 142 -25.04 -3.86 -9.54
CA ALA A 142 -24.77 -5.14 -10.20
C ALA A 142 -23.78 -4.98 -11.37
N VAL A 143 -23.95 -3.96 -12.21
CA VAL A 143 -23.00 -3.64 -13.29
C VAL A 143 -21.62 -3.32 -12.71
N HIS A 144 -21.55 -2.48 -11.68
CA HIS A 144 -20.29 -2.13 -11.01
C HIS A 144 -19.62 -3.36 -10.38
N ALA A 145 -20.36 -4.17 -9.62
CA ALA A 145 -19.82 -5.36 -8.97
C ALA A 145 -19.30 -6.38 -10.00
N THR A 146 -20.00 -6.52 -11.13
CA THR A 146 -19.57 -7.40 -12.23
C THR A 146 -18.31 -6.87 -12.90
N GLY A 147 -18.27 -5.58 -13.25
CA GLY A 147 -17.09 -4.94 -13.84
C GLY A 147 -15.87 -5.01 -12.92
N HIS A 148 -16.06 -4.74 -11.63
CA HIS A 148 -15.03 -4.89 -10.59
C HIS A 148 -14.58 -6.35 -10.44
N TRP A 149 -15.49 -7.32 -10.50
CA TRP A 149 -15.11 -8.74 -10.44
C TRP A 149 -14.30 -9.17 -11.68
N ILE A 150 -14.74 -8.77 -12.87
CA ILE A 150 -13.99 -9.02 -14.12
C ILE A 150 -12.61 -8.37 -14.05
N SER A 151 -12.50 -7.14 -13.54
CA SER A 151 -11.19 -6.50 -13.41
C SER A 151 -10.24 -7.29 -12.49
N LEU A 152 -10.74 -7.83 -11.37
CA LEU A 152 -9.96 -8.72 -10.51
C LEU A 152 -9.54 -10.02 -11.20
N LEU A 153 -10.39 -10.61 -12.05
CA LEU A 153 -10.04 -11.79 -12.85
C LEU A 153 -8.96 -11.49 -13.89
N LEU A 154 -8.93 -10.26 -14.41
CA LEU A 154 -7.92 -9.79 -15.36
C LEU A 154 -6.62 -9.36 -14.68
N CYS A 155 -6.63 -9.07 -13.37
CA CYS A 155 -5.43 -8.74 -12.61
C CYS A 155 -4.56 -9.99 -12.40
N TRP A 156 -3.32 -9.94 -12.89
CA TRP A 156 -2.34 -10.99 -12.68
C TRP A 156 -1.69 -10.87 -11.31
N GLU A 157 -1.60 -11.98 -10.57
CA GLU A 157 -0.83 -12.01 -9.32
C GLU A 157 0.64 -11.67 -9.61
N PRO A 158 1.22 -10.66 -8.94
CA PRO A 158 2.63 -10.33 -9.12
C PRO A 158 3.50 -11.52 -8.69
N ARG A 159 4.25 -12.08 -9.63
CA ARG A 159 5.13 -13.22 -9.37
C ARG A 159 6.50 -12.75 -8.90
N TRP A 160 6.89 -13.18 -7.70
CA TRP A 160 8.23 -12.93 -7.18
C TRP A 160 9.28 -13.83 -7.87
N PRO A 161 10.48 -13.30 -8.19
CA PRO A 161 11.62 -14.09 -8.62
C PRO A 161 11.97 -15.21 -7.64
N ARG A 162 12.59 -16.29 -8.14
CA ARG A 162 12.93 -17.47 -7.33
C ARG A 162 13.75 -17.11 -6.08
N ILE A 163 14.73 -16.22 -6.21
CA ILE A 163 15.57 -15.76 -5.09
C ILE A 163 14.74 -15.14 -3.95
N ILE A 164 13.70 -14.36 -4.25
CA ILE A 164 12.80 -13.76 -3.24
C ILE A 164 11.82 -14.79 -2.68
N ARG A 165 11.35 -15.73 -3.51
CA ARG A 165 10.43 -16.79 -3.04
C ARG A 165 11.09 -17.72 -2.03
N GLU A 166 12.36 -18.04 -2.26
CA GLU A 166 13.17 -18.95 -1.45
C GLU A 166 13.96 -18.23 -0.32
N ALA A 167 13.96 -16.90 -0.29
CA ALA A 167 14.64 -16.12 0.74
C ALA A 167 14.17 -16.51 2.15
N GLY A 168 15.12 -16.73 3.06
CA GLY A 168 14.85 -17.14 4.44
C GLY A 168 14.70 -18.65 4.65
N LEU A 169 14.78 -19.47 3.59
CA LEU A 169 14.91 -20.92 3.74
C LEU A 169 16.37 -21.31 4.07
N PRO A 170 16.60 -22.41 4.81
CA PRO A 170 17.95 -22.88 5.12
C PRO A 170 18.80 -23.10 3.86
N GLY A 171 20.01 -22.54 3.83
CA GLY A 171 20.96 -22.69 2.73
C GLY A 171 20.62 -21.93 1.44
N LYS A 172 19.58 -21.09 1.44
CA LYS A 172 19.22 -20.25 0.29
C LYS A 172 19.85 -18.85 0.39
N PRO A 173 20.23 -18.24 -0.74
CA PRO A 173 20.83 -16.91 -0.73
C PRO A 173 19.81 -15.85 -0.31
N VAL A 174 20.30 -14.84 0.42
CA VAL A 174 19.54 -13.63 0.75
C VAL A 174 19.61 -12.67 -0.45
N PRO A 175 18.49 -12.17 -0.97
CA PRO A 175 18.51 -11.14 -2.02
C PRO A 175 19.31 -9.92 -1.56
N PRO A 176 20.19 -9.34 -2.40
CA PRO A 176 20.90 -8.13 -2.04
C PRO A 176 19.92 -6.96 -1.83
N LEU A 177 20.23 -6.06 -0.90
CA LEU A 177 19.49 -4.80 -0.76
C LEU A 177 19.66 -3.98 -2.03
N SER A 178 18.61 -3.23 -2.38
CA SER A 178 18.65 -2.33 -3.52
C SER A 178 19.62 -1.18 -3.26
N THR A 179 20.29 -0.72 -4.31
CA THR A 179 21.28 0.36 -4.27
C THR A 179 20.95 1.41 -5.31
N ALA A 180 21.37 2.66 -5.13
CA ALA A 180 21.06 3.75 -6.09
C ALA A 180 21.38 3.41 -7.56
N ALA A 181 22.29 2.49 -7.84
CA ALA A 181 22.62 2.00 -9.18
C ALA A 181 21.50 1.18 -9.86
N ASP A 182 20.53 0.64 -9.10
CA ASP A 182 19.40 -0.13 -9.65
C ASP A 182 18.38 0.76 -10.37
N TRP A 183 18.50 2.08 -10.23
CA TRP A 183 17.60 3.05 -10.83
C TRP A 183 18.19 3.64 -12.10
N PRO A 184 17.34 3.98 -13.10
CA PRO A 184 17.79 4.81 -14.20
C PRO A 184 18.32 6.15 -13.64
N PRO A 185 19.34 6.75 -14.28
CA PRO A 185 19.87 8.02 -13.83
C PRO A 185 18.75 9.05 -13.78
N LEU A 186 18.73 9.86 -12.72
CA LEU A 186 17.79 10.96 -12.61
C LEU A 186 17.99 11.88 -13.83
N PRO A 187 16.90 12.37 -14.46
CA PRO A 187 17.03 13.33 -15.54
C PRO A 187 17.84 14.53 -15.01
N MET A 188 18.92 14.86 -15.71
CA MET A 188 19.70 16.05 -15.38
C MET A 188 18.78 17.26 -15.53
N ILE A 189 18.47 17.91 -14.41
CA ILE A 189 17.81 19.22 -14.46
C ILE A 189 18.89 20.18 -14.94
N GLU A 190 18.93 20.44 -16.25
CA GLU A 190 19.66 21.61 -16.76
C GLU A 190 19.14 22.81 -15.97
N SER A 191 20.05 23.46 -15.24
CA SER A 191 19.73 24.69 -14.55
C SER A 191 19.20 25.65 -15.60
N ALA A 192 17.91 25.98 -15.53
CA ALA A 192 17.29 26.89 -16.47
C ALA A 192 18.13 28.16 -16.49
N THR A 193 18.89 28.37 -17.58
CA THR A 193 19.68 29.58 -17.79
C THR A 193 18.76 30.76 -17.53
N LYS A 194 19.02 31.51 -16.45
CA LYS A 194 18.23 32.71 -16.13
C LYS A 194 18.29 33.62 -17.34
N LYS A 195 17.21 33.68 -18.13
CA LYS A 195 17.09 34.66 -19.21
C LYS A 195 17.31 36.04 -18.58
N PRO A 196 18.22 36.87 -19.12
CA PRO A 196 18.46 38.19 -18.55
C PRO A 196 17.15 38.97 -18.57
N ARG A 197 16.74 39.41 -17.37
CA ARG A 197 15.52 40.17 -17.16
C ARG A 197 15.65 41.48 -17.94
N ARG A 198 14.92 41.60 -19.05
CA ARG A 198 14.92 42.78 -19.92
C ARG A 198 14.65 44.01 -19.05
N ALA A 199 15.60 44.93 -18.99
CA ALA A 199 15.44 46.18 -18.26
C ALA A 199 14.22 46.94 -18.83
N ARG A 200 13.29 47.28 -17.96
CA ARG A 200 12.11 48.09 -18.30
C ARG A 200 12.64 49.49 -18.63
N LYS A 201 12.44 49.95 -19.87
CA LYS A 201 12.73 51.34 -20.23
C LYS A 201 11.78 52.27 -19.45
N PRO A 202 12.26 53.40 -18.90
CA PRO A 202 11.38 54.40 -18.30
C PRO A 202 10.52 55.03 -19.41
N HIS A 203 9.24 55.20 -19.14
CA HIS A 203 8.34 55.96 -20.01
C HIS A 203 8.49 57.47 -19.71
N PRO A 204 8.43 58.32 -20.75
CA PRO A 204 8.49 59.79 -20.63
C PRO A 204 7.24 60.39 -19.97
#